data_AF-A0AAD5CC24-F1
#
_entry.id   AF-A0AAD5CC24-F1
#
_cell.length_a   1.000
_cell.length_b   1.000
_cell.length_c   1.000
_cell.angle_alpha   90.00
_cell.angle_beta   90.00
_cell.angle_gamma   90.00
#
_symmetry.space_group_name_H-M   'P 1'
#
loop_
_entity.id
_entity.type
_entity.pdbx_description
1 polymer ?
#
loop_
_entity_poly.entity_id
_entity_poly.type
_entity_poly.pdbx_seq_one_letter_code
_entity_poly.pdbx_strand_id
1 'polypeptide(L)'
;MQNAIPILIGTKFDDFVRLPPDLQWTIVSQARAYAKVMKATLFFSSATHNINVNKIFKFITARLFNLPWSLQPNLNIGEPVIDLY
;
A
#
# COMPACT_ATOMS: atom_id res chain seq x y z
N MET A 1 -19.04 -17.21 -7.70
CA MET A 1 -18.94 -16.17 -6.65
C MET A 1 -17.93 -15.15 -7.13
N GLN A 2 -18.31 -13.86 -7.20
CA GLN A 2 -17.39 -12.81 -7.65
C GLN A 2 -16.56 -12.38 -6.43
N ASN A 3 -15.35 -12.92 -6.30
CA ASN A 3 -14.49 -12.60 -5.16
C ASN A 3 -13.91 -11.20 -5.37
N ALA A 4 -14.27 -10.25 -4.49
CA ALA A 4 -13.62 -8.94 -4.46
C ALA A 4 -12.14 -9.09 -4.10
N ILE A 5 -11.28 -8.28 -4.71
CA ILE A 5 -9.86 -8.20 -4.37
C ILE A 5 -9.69 -6.97 -3.46
N PRO A 6 -9.55 -7.15 -2.14
CA PRO A 6 -9.43 -6.02 -1.23
C PRO A 6 -8.04 -5.39 -1.34
N ILE A 7 -8.01 -4.05 -1.42
CA ILE A 7 -6.78 -3.26 -1.50
C ILE A 7 -6.96 -2.07 -0.56
N LEU A 8 -5.99 -1.83 0.31
CA LEU A 8 -5.94 -0.67 1.21
C LEU A 8 -4.90 0.33 0.69
N ILE A 9 -5.30 1.58 0.49
CA ILE A 9 -4.42 2.62 -0.05
C ILE A 9 -4.34 3.79 0.94
N GLY A 10 -3.15 4.01 1.49
CA GLY A 10 -2.78 5.27 2.15
C GLY A 10 -2.41 6.32 1.11
N THR A 11 -2.95 7.53 1.22
CA THR A 11 -2.69 8.64 0.29
C THR A 11 -1.86 9.74 0.93
N LYS A 12 -1.32 10.66 0.12
CA LYS A 12 -0.50 11.81 0.57
C LYS A 12 0.73 11.39 1.39
N PHE A 13 1.43 10.35 0.94
CA PHE A 13 2.64 9.87 1.60
C PHE A 13 3.71 10.97 1.79
N ASP A 14 3.75 11.94 0.89
CA ASP A 14 4.59 13.13 0.95
C ASP A 14 4.32 14.04 2.16
N ASP A 15 3.07 14.14 2.61
CA ASP A 15 2.75 14.83 3.87
C ASP A 15 3.02 13.94 5.07
N PHE A 16 2.76 12.63 4.94
CA PHE A 16 2.98 11.64 5.99
C PHE A 16 4.43 11.58 6.46
N VAL A 17 5.41 11.62 5.54
CA VAL A 17 6.85 11.57 5.90
C VAL A 17 7.33 12.79 6.68
N ARG A 18 6.53 13.87 6.72
CA ARG A 18 6.84 15.10 7.48
C ARG A 18 6.35 15.03 8.92
N LEU A 19 5.57 14.01 9.28
CA LEU A 19 5.07 13.81 10.63
C LEU A 19 6.18 13.35 11.58
N PRO A 20 6.01 13.55 12.90
CA PRO A 20 6.91 12.97 13.90
C PRO A 20 7.06 11.44 13.76
N PRO A 21 8.24 10.86 14.03
CA PRO A 21 8.50 9.42 13.84
C PRO A 21 7.55 8.49 14.63
N ASP A 22 7.15 8.88 15.83
CA ASP A 22 6.19 8.15 16.68
C ASP A 22 4.80 8.08 16.04
N LEU A 23 4.37 9.17 15.39
CA LEU A 23 3.11 9.23 14.67
C LEU A 23 3.18 8.40 13.39
N GLN A 24 4.30 8.45 12.67
CA GLN A 24 4.53 7.60 11.50
C GLN A 24 4.45 6.11 11.87
N TRP A 25 5.12 5.71 12.96
CA TRP A 25 5.11 4.35 13.47
C TRP A 25 3.69 3.88 13.81
N THR A 26 2.94 4.71 14.53
CA THR A 26 1.57 4.41 14.97
C THR A 26 0.64 4.20 13.76
N ILE A 27 0.68 5.10 12.79
CA ILE A 27 -0.15 5.02 11.57
C ILE A 27 0.20 3.78 10.75
N VAL A 28 1.49 3.51 10.52
CA VAL A 28 1.92 2.34 9.73
C VAL A 28 1.52 1.05 10.44
N SER A 29 1.71 0.96 11.76
CA SER A 29 1.34 -0.21 12.55
C SER A 29 -0.16 -0.51 12.45
N GLN A 30 -0.99 0.53 12.58
CA GLN A 30 -2.44 0.39 12.50
C GLN A 30 -2.91 0.02 11.07
N ALA A 31 -2.35 0.65 10.04
CA ALA A 31 -2.67 0.33 8.65
C ALA A 31 -2.33 -1.13 8.30
N ARG A 32 -1.19 -1.63 8.76
CA ARG A 32 -0.80 -3.04 8.60
C ARG A 32 -1.75 -4.00 9.33
N ALA A 33 -2.17 -3.65 10.55
CA ALA A 33 -3.14 -4.44 11.29
C ALA A 33 -4.47 -4.56 10.53
N TYR A 34 -4.99 -3.45 9.98
CA TYR A 34 -6.19 -3.47 9.16
C TYR A 34 -6.02 -4.29 7.88
N ALA A 35 -4.92 -4.08 7.14
CA ALA A 35 -4.62 -4.81 5.92
C ALA A 35 -4.56 -6.33 6.16
N LYS A 36 -3.93 -6.76 7.26
CA LYS A 36 -3.85 -8.15 7.68
C LYS A 36 -5.23 -8.76 7.96
N VAL A 37 -6.08 -8.06 8.72
CA VAL A 37 -7.44 -8.54 9.04
C VAL A 37 -8.29 -8.64 7.77
N MET A 38 -8.15 -7.68 6.86
CA MET A 38 -8.87 -7.65 5.59
C MET A 38 -8.31 -8.61 4.53
N LYS A 39 -7.15 -9.23 4.76
CA LYS A 39 -6.36 -9.94 3.74
C LYS A 39 -6.17 -9.09 2.48
N ALA A 40 -5.85 -7.82 2.69
CA ALA A 40 -5.75 -6.80 1.66
C ALA A 40 -4.30 -6.41 1.45
N THR A 41 -3.92 -6.17 0.20
CA THR A 41 -2.63 -5.54 -0.09
C THR A 41 -2.66 -4.08 0.35
N LEU A 42 -1.64 -3.65 1.09
CA LEU A 42 -1.47 -2.28 1.56
C LEU A 42 -0.47 -1.52 0.70
N PHE A 43 -0.87 -0.37 0.19
CA PHE A 43 0.01 0.57 -0.48
C PHE A 43 -0.04 1.94 0.19
N PHE A 44 1.12 2.56 0.42
CA PHE A 44 1.20 4.00 0.60
C PHE A 44 1.54 4.69 -0.72
N SER A 45 0.85 5.79 -1.01
CA SER A 45 0.91 6.49 -2.29
C SER A 45 0.89 8.02 -2.13
N SER A 46 1.41 8.71 -3.13
CA SER A 46 1.31 10.16 -3.28
C SER A 46 1.15 10.52 -4.76
N ALA A 47 0.17 11.36 -5.07
CA ALA A 47 -0.05 11.86 -6.43
C ALA A 47 1.03 12.89 -6.83
N THR A 48 1.41 13.78 -5.90
CA THR A 48 2.38 14.87 -6.11
C THR A 48 3.70 14.36 -6.68
N HIS A 49 4.16 13.22 -6.17
CA HIS A 49 5.45 12.62 -6.54
C HIS A 49 5.30 11.27 -7.26
N ASN A 50 4.08 10.91 -7.68
CA ASN A 50 3.76 9.63 -8.32
C ASN A 50 4.28 8.40 -7.54
N ILE A 51 4.29 8.49 -6.21
CA ILE A 51 4.78 7.43 -5.32
C ILE A 51 3.79 6.28 -5.36
N ASN A 52 4.25 5.10 -5.79
CA ASN A 52 3.51 3.84 -5.90
C ASN A 52 2.20 3.87 -6.71
N VAL A 53 1.74 5.02 -7.23
CA VAL A 53 0.51 5.14 -8.06
C VAL A 53 0.59 4.21 -9.28
N ASN A 54 1.68 4.29 -10.05
CA ASN A 54 1.90 3.39 -11.19
C ASN A 54 1.92 1.91 -10.79
N LYS A 55 2.45 1.57 -9.60
CA LYS A 55 2.49 0.19 -9.12
C LYS A 55 1.09 -0.30 -8.74
N ILE A 56 0.27 0.54 -8.10
CA ILE A 56 -1.12 0.24 -7.77
C ILE A 56 -1.92 -0.08 -9.04
N PHE A 57 -1.83 0.78 -10.08
CA PHE A 57 -2.53 0.52 -11.33
C PHE A 57 -2.08 -0.79 -11.99
N LYS A 58 -0.76 -1.02 -12.07
CA LYS A 58 -0.24 -2.27 -12.65
C LYS A 58 -0.67 -3.50 -11.84
N PHE A 59 -0.70 -3.40 -10.51
CA PHE A 59 -1.18 -4.46 -9.62
C PHE A 59 -2.66 -4.76 -9.86
N ILE A 60 -3.52 -3.73 -9.89
CA ILE A 60 -4.95 -3.88 -10.15
C ILE A 60 -5.18 -4.54 -11.51
N THR A 61 -4.54 -4.03 -12.56
CA THR A 61 -4.64 -4.62 -13.91
C THR A 61 -4.18 -6.06 -13.93
N ALA A 62 -3.02 -6.38 -13.35
CA ALA A 62 -2.52 -7.75 -13.30
C ALA A 62 -3.48 -8.69 -12.55
N ARG A 63 -4.08 -8.25 -11.45
CA ARG A 63 -5.05 -9.05 -10.68
C ARG A 63 -6.37 -9.22 -11.40
N LEU A 64 -6.86 -8.20 -12.11
CA LEU A 64 -8.10 -8.26 -12.89
C LEU A 64 -7.98 -9.21 -14.10
N PHE A 65 -6.81 -9.21 -14.76
CA PHE A 65 -6.56 -10.04 -15.95
C PHE A 65 -5.80 -11.33 -15.65
N ASN A 66 -5.57 -11.65 -14.37
CA ASN A 66 -4.84 -12.83 -13.92
C ASN A 66 -3.45 -12.99 -14.58
N LEU A 67 -2.72 -11.88 -14.71
CA LEU A 67 -1.38 -11.83 -15.31
C LEU A 67 -0.30 -12.16 -14.28
N PRO A 68 0.81 -12.81 -14.69
CA PRO A 68 1.95 -13.04 -13.83
C PRO A 68 2.61 -11.69 -13.49
N TRP A 69 2.56 -11.31 -12.20
CA TRP A 69 3.20 -10.09 -11.69
C TRP A 69 3.88 -10.35 -10.37
N SER A 70 5.19 -10.07 -10.28
CA SER A 70 5.95 -10.12 -9.03
C SER A 70 6.10 -8.71 -8.44
N LEU A 71 5.33 -8.42 -7.39
CA LEU A 71 5.49 -7.19 -6.62
C LEU A 71 6.44 -7.46 -5.45
N GLN A 72 7.50 -6.66 -5.31
CA GLN A 72 8.39 -6.74 -4.16
C GLN A 72 7.82 -5.91 -3.00
N PRO A 73 7.67 -6.49 -1.79
CA PRO A 73 7.23 -5.75 -0.62
C PRO A 73 8.28 -4.73 -0.17
N ASN A 74 7.82 -3.64 0.44
CA ASN A 74 8.65 -2.69 1.15
C ASN A 74 8.06 -2.44 2.54
N LEU A 75 8.77 -2.84 3.59
CA LEU A 75 8.30 -2.74 4.98
C LEU A 75 9.08 -1.69 5.78
N ASN A 76 9.96 -0.93 5.13
CA ASN A 76 10.77 0.09 5.79
C ASN A 76 9.90 1.29 6.17
N ILE A 77 10.02 1.73 7.42
CA ILE A 77 9.30 2.88 7.95
C ILE A 77 9.99 4.15 7.46
N GLY A 78 9.21 5.12 7.00
CA GLY A 78 9.72 6.32 6.31
C GLY A 78 9.89 6.13 4.81
N GLU A 79 9.84 4.89 4.30
CA GLU A 79 9.75 4.59 2.88
C GLU A 79 8.31 4.29 2.45
N PRO A 80 7.99 4.38 1.15
CA PRO A 80 6.65 4.05 0.65
C PRO A 80 6.31 2.57 0.86
N VAL A 81 5.61 2.28 1.95
CA VAL A 81 5.28 0.90 2.38
C VAL A 81 4.40 0.20 1.34
N ILE A 82 4.78 -1.05 1.05
CA ILE A 82 4.03 -2.03 0.26
C ILE A 82 4.03 -3.33 1.08
N ASP A 83 2.88 -3.70 1.62
CA ASP A 83 2.71 -4.93 2.41
C ASP A 83 1.70 -5.85 1.74
N LEU A 84 2.05 -7.14 1.59
CA LEU A 84 1.29 -8.13 0.83
C LEU A 84 0.70 -9.16 1.79
N TYR A 85 -0.62 -9.38 1.71
CA TYR A 85 -1.38 -10.35 2.50
C TYR A 85 -2.22 -11.26 1.60
#